data_AF-A0AAU7LYY4-F1
#
_entry.id   AF-A0AAU7LYY4-F1
#
_cell.length_a   1.000
_cell.length_b   1.000
_cell.length_c   1.000
_cell.angle_alpha   90.00
_cell.angle_beta   90.00
_cell.angle_gamma   90.00
#
_symmetry.space_group_name_H-M   'P 1'
#
loop_
_entity.id
_entity.type
_entity.pdbx_description
1 polymer ?
#
loop_
_entity_poly.entity_id
_entity_poly.type
_entity_poly.pdbx_seq_one_letter_code
_entity_poly.pdbx_strand_id
1 'polypeptide(L)'
;MNTNLGVCLALHRAHASLQLKLDDELGLHHGISFNDFALLNLLAQADGGRVSIPELVRPMGQPQSAVLRQLIVLEKIGLVVRDGANGLRQAVLRPAGRALENAARETADSICTEAVESIDSAVVATVSAAMETLACTPTLALS
;
A
#
# COMPACT_ATOMS: atom_id res chain seq x y z
N MET A 1 8.85 16.48 27.08
CA MET A 1 8.70 16.46 25.62
C MET A 1 7.66 15.41 25.29
N ASN A 2 6.60 15.73 24.54
CA ASN A 2 5.45 14.84 24.35
C ASN A 2 5.86 13.60 23.52
N THR A 3 6.27 12.54 24.21
CA THR A 3 7.06 11.43 23.67
C THR A 3 6.32 10.61 22.62
N ASN A 4 5.00 10.43 22.74
CA ASN A 4 4.23 9.57 21.82
C ASN A 4 3.68 10.34 20.62
N LEU A 5 3.11 11.53 20.82
CA LEU A 5 2.58 12.35 19.72
C LEU A 5 3.69 12.79 18.76
N GLY A 6 4.89 13.09 19.28
CA GLY A 6 6.04 13.44 18.46
C GLY A 6 6.42 12.34 17.47
N VAL A 7 6.39 11.08 17.92
CA VAL A 7 6.64 9.91 17.07
C VAL A 7 5.57 9.80 15.98
N CYS A 8 4.28 9.88 16.33
CA CYS A 8 3.20 9.80 15.34
C CYS A 8 3.26 10.91 14.28
N LEU A 9 3.62 12.15 14.68
CA LEU A 9 3.78 13.26 13.75
C LEU A 9 5.03 13.11 12.85
N ALA A 10 6.12 12.56 13.38
CA ALA A 10 7.31 12.25 12.58
C ALA A 10 7.01 11.17 11.53
N LEU A 11 6.31 10.11 11.93
CA LEU A 11 5.83 9.06 11.03
C LEU A 11 4.95 9.63 9.91
N HIS A 12 3.97 10.48 10.27
CA HIS A 12 3.10 11.11 9.27
C HIS A 12 3.89 11.94 8.25
N ARG A 13 4.87 12.74 8.70
CA ARG A 13 5.71 13.55 7.80
C ARG A 13 6.58 12.68 6.88
N ALA A 14 7.18 11.62 7.42
CA ALA A 14 7.98 10.69 6.63
C ALA A 14 7.12 10.02 5.55
N HIS A 15 5.93 9.52 5.92
CA HIS A 15 4.99 8.93 4.97
C HIS A 15 4.55 9.94 3.91
N ALA A 16 4.19 11.16 4.29
CA ALA A 16 3.77 12.19 3.33
C ALA A 16 4.87 12.56 2.32
N SER A 17 6.12 12.65 2.77
CA SER A 17 7.26 12.91 1.89
C SER A 17 7.50 11.76 0.91
N LEU A 18 7.42 10.52 1.40
CA LEU A 18 7.60 9.32 0.57
C LEU A 18 6.45 9.17 -0.44
N GLN A 19 5.20 9.37 0.01
CA GLN A 19 4.00 9.36 -0.82
C GLN A 19 4.13 10.35 -1.98
N LEU A 20 4.53 11.59 -1.71
CA LEU A 20 4.66 12.62 -2.74
C LEU A 20 5.64 12.20 -3.85
N LYS A 21 6.81 11.67 -3.46
CA LYS A 21 7.82 11.22 -4.42
C LYS A 21 7.35 10.00 -5.20
N LEU A 22 6.73 9.03 -4.53
CA LEU A 22 6.25 7.81 -5.18
C LEU A 22 5.06 8.07 -6.11
N ASP A 23 4.13 8.96 -5.75
CA ASP A 23 3.04 9.35 -6.64
C ASP A 23 3.54 10.02 -7.92
N ASP A 24 4.56 10.87 -7.82
CA ASP A 24 5.17 11.54 -8.97
C ASP A 24 5.85 10.52 -9.91
N GLU A 25 6.74 9.69 -9.36
CA GLU A 25 7.53 8.72 -10.15
C GLU A 25 6.67 7.57 -10.70
N LEU A 26 5.77 7.01 -9.91
CA LEU A 26 4.87 5.96 -10.37
C LEU A 26 3.83 6.50 -11.35
N GLY A 27 3.37 7.73 -11.15
CA GLY A 27 2.49 8.41 -12.08
C GLY A 27 3.16 8.63 -13.43
N LEU A 28 4.42 9.10 -13.43
CA LEU A 28 5.19 9.37 -14.63
C LEU A 28 5.53 8.10 -15.42
N HIS A 29 5.98 7.05 -14.74
CA HIS A 29 6.52 5.86 -15.39
C HIS A 29 5.50 4.74 -15.61
N HIS A 30 4.49 4.64 -14.75
CA HIS A 30 3.56 3.50 -14.70
C HIS A 30 2.09 3.91 -14.80
N GLY A 31 1.78 5.22 -14.76
CA GLY A 31 0.42 5.73 -14.85
C GLY A 31 -0.46 5.37 -13.65
N ILE A 32 0.15 5.07 -12.50
CA ILE A 32 -0.55 4.67 -11.26
C ILE A 32 -0.05 5.47 -10.06
N SER A 33 -0.93 5.68 -9.08
CA SER A 33 -0.53 6.27 -7.79
C SER A 33 0.21 5.26 -6.91
N PHE A 34 0.87 5.73 -5.86
CA PHE A 34 1.44 4.84 -4.85
C PHE A 34 0.36 4.02 -4.12
N ASN A 35 -0.84 4.55 -3.95
CA ASN A 35 -1.95 3.77 -3.40
C ASN A 35 -2.36 2.64 -4.34
N ASP A 36 -2.37 2.86 -5.65
CA ASP A 36 -2.66 1.81 -6.65
C ASP A 36 -1.58 0.74 -6.63
N PHE A 37 -0.32 1.16 -6.60
CA PHE A 37 0.80 0.23 -6.42
C PHE A 37 0.67 -0.58 -5.12
N ALA A 38 0.38 0.07 -3.99
CA ALA A 38 0.24 -0.60 -2.69
C ALA A 38 -0.88 -1.67 -2.71
N LEU A 39 -2.01 -1.37 -3.35
CA LEU A 39 -3.11 -2.33 -3.51
C LEU A 39 -2.70 -3.50 -4.40
N LEU A 40 -2.08 -3.23 -5.55
CA LEU A 40 -1.61 -4.28 -6.48
C LEU A 40 -0.55 -5.16 -5.82
N ASN A 41 0.39 -4.57 -5.08
CA ASN A 41 1.42 -5.26 -4.31
C ASN A 41 0.81 -6.16 -3.22
N LEU A 42 -0.23 -5.69 -2.51
CA LEU A 42 -0.93 -6.50 -1.51
C LEU A 42 -1.63 -7.70 -2.15
N LEU A 43 -2.34 -7.49 -3.26
CA LEU A 43 -2.91 -8.61 -4.02
C LEU A 43 -1.83 -9.54 -4.54
N ALA A 44 -0.69 -9.00 -4.98
CA ALA A 44 0.40 -9.78 -5.52
C ALA A 44 1.05 -10.72 -4.50
N GLN A 45 1.02 -10.37 -3.21
CA GLN A 45 1.56 -11.22 -2.14
C GLN A 45 0.55 -12.24 -1.63
N ALA A 46 -0.74 -12.07 -1.92
CA ALA A 46 -1.79 -12.98 -1.48
C ALA A 46 -1.84 -14.27 -2.31
N ASP A 47 -2.23 -15.37 -1.67
CA ASP A 47 -2.39 -16.67 -2.31
C ASP A 47 -3.38 -16.58 -3.49
N GLY A 48 -2.90 -16.96 -4.67
CA GLY A 48 -3.68 -16.90 -5.91
C GLY A 48 -4.02 -15.48 -6.39
N GLY A 49 -3.44 -14.44 -5.79
CA GLY A 49 -3.71 -13.05 -6.15
C GLY A 49 -5.06 -12.53 -5.68
N ARG A 50 -5.63 -13.10 -4.62
CA ARG A 50 -7.03 -12.87 -4.20
C ARG A 50 -7.10 -12.39 -2.76
N VAL A 51 -7.85 -11.32 -2.51
CA VAL A 51 -8.10 -10.80 -1.16
C VAL A 51 -9.54 -10.34 -1.04
N SER A 52 -10.21 -10.61 0.09
CA SER A 52 -11.55 -10.09 0.31
C SER A 52 -11.52 -8.56 0.46
N ILE A 53 -12.52 -7.86 -0.07
CA ILE A 53 -12.54 -6.39 -0.02
C ILE A 53 -12.48 -5.84 1.42
N PRO A 54 -13.16 -6.43 2.42
CA PRO A 54 -13.01 -6.00 3.82
C PRO A 54 -11.58 -6.14 4.35
N GLU A 55 -10.84 -7.18 3.95
CA GLU A 55 -9.44 -7.39 4.36
C GLU A 55 -8.47 -6.37 3.76
N LEU A 56 -8.86 -5.67 2.68
CA LEU A 56 -8.05 -4.59 2.09
C LEU A 56 -8.12 -3.29 2.89
N VAL A 57 -9.18 -3.05 3.67
CA VAL A 57 -9.44 -1.76 4.34
C VAL A 57 -8.30 -1.36 5.27
N ARG A 58 -7.90 -2.28 6.16
CA ARG A 58 -6.91 -2.00 7.20
C ARG A 58 -5.49 -1.82 6.64
N PRO A 59 -4.97 -2.73 5.78
CA PRO A 59 -3.67 -2.52 5.14
C PRO A 59 -3.59 -1.26 4.29
N MET A 60 -4.69 -0.88 3.63
CA MET A 60 -4.74 0.34 2.81
C MET A 60 -4.92 1.62 3.65
N GLY A 61 -5.23 1.52 4.95
CA GLY A 61 -5.51 2.68 5.80
C GLY A 61 -6.69 3.54 5.31
N GLN A 62 -7.62 2.94 4.57
CA GLN A 62 -8.68 3.63 3.86
C GLN A 62 -10.05 3.05 4.23
N PRO A 63 -11.12 3.87 4.34
CA PRO A 63 -12.46 3.33 4.50
C PRO A 63 -12.86 2.47 3.30
N GLN A 64 -13.73 1.48 3.51
CA GLN A 64 -14.15 0.54 2.47
C GLN A 64 -14.68 1.24 1.20
N SER A 65 -15.34 2.39 1.31
CA SER A 65 -15.81 3.18 0.18
C SER A 65 -14.68 3.78 -0.68
N ALA A 66 -13.54 4.10 -0.08
CA ALA A 66 -12.36 4.55 -0.82
C ALA A 66 -11.67 3.38 -1.54
N VAL A 67 -11.46 2.26 -0.85
CA VAL A 67 -10.93 1.02 -1.44
C VAL A 67 -11.80 0.57 -2.63
N LEU A 68 -13.13 0.62 -2.50
CA LEU A 68 -14.04 0.26 -3.58
C LEU A 68 -13.93 1.19 -4.80
N ARG A 69 -13.79 2.50 -4.59
CA ARG A 69 -13.59 3.46 -5.69
C ARG A 69 -12.29 3.18 -6.42
N GLN A 70 -11.22 2.89 -5.69
CA GLN A 70 -9.94 2.51 -6.26
C GLN A 70 -10.05 1.22 -7.10
N LEU A 71 -10.66 0.18 -6.55
CA LEU A 71 -10.88 -1.09 -7.27
C LEU A 71 -11.72 -0.93 -8.53
N ILE A 72 -12.73 -0.03 -8.53
CA ILE A 72 -13.53 0.26 -9.73
C ILE A 72 -12.66 0.84 -10.85
N VAL A 73 -11.75 1.75 -10.52
CA VAL A 73 -10.83 2.34 -11.49
C VAL A 73 -9.87 1.28 -12.04
N LEU A 74 -9.22 0.51 -11.16
CA LEU A 74 -8.28 -0.55 -11.54
C LEU A 74 -8.94 -1.68 -12.34
N GLU A 75 -10.20 -2.01 -12.06
CA GLU A 75 -10.98 -2.98 -12.82
C GLU A 75 -11.30 -2.45 -14.23
N LYS A 76 -11.67 -1.17 -14.34
CA LYS A 76 -11.96 -0.52 -15.62
C LYS A 76 -10.75 -0.52 -16.56
N ILE A 77 -9.54 -0.36 -16.02
CA ILE A 77 -8.29 -0.43 -16.80
C ILE A 77 -7.70 -1.85 -16.89
N GLY A 78 -8.42 -2.87 -16.38
CA GLY A 78 -8.09 -4.28 -16.58
C GLY A 78 -6.95 -4.82 -15.72
N LEU A 79 -6.58 -4.15 -14.62
CA LEU A 79 -5.52 -4.62 -13.72
C LEU A 79 -6.04 -5.60 -12.66
N VAL A 80 -7.31 -5.46 -12.26
CA VAL A 80 -7.97 -6.35 -11.30
C VAL A 80 -9.34 -6.78 -11.82
N VAL A 81 -9.95 -7.76 -11.18
CA VAL A 81 -11.37 -8.07 -11.29
C VAL A 81 -11.97 -8.23 -9.91
N ARG A 82 -13.22 -7.81 -9.72
CA ARG A 82 -13.98 -8.14 -8.52
C ARG A 82 -14.78 -9.41 -8.79
N ASP A 83 -14.45 -10.48 -8.08
CA ASP A 83 -15.09 -11.79 -8.20
C ASP A 83 -16.01 -12.05 -6.98
N GLY A 84 -17.08 -12.82 -7.17
CA GLY A 84 -18.03 -13.19 -6.12
C GLY A 84 -19.33 -12.37 -6.06
N ALA A 85 -20.31 -12.91 -5.32
CA ALA A 85 -21.65 -12.34 -5.11
C ALA A 85 -21.97 -12.19 -3.61
N ASN A 86 -23.06 -11.47 -3.30
CA ASN A 86 -23.68 -11.43 -1.96
C ASN A 86 -22.74 -11.09 -0.79
N GLY A 87 -21.93 -10.03 -0.94
CA GLY A 87 -21.07 -9.52 0.15
C GLY A 87 -19.71 -10.21 0.28
N LEU A 88 -19.48 -11.35 -0.38
CA LEU A 88 -18.20 -12.06 -0.42
C LEU A 88 -17.30 -11.63 -1.59
N ARG A 89 -17.37 -10.36 -1.99
CA ARG A 89 -16.60 -9.86 -3.13
C ARG A 89 -15.11 -9.85 -2.80
N GLN A 90 -14.33 -10.51 -3.64
CA GLN A 90 -12.87 -10.52 -3.59
C GLN A 90 -12.32 -9.68 -4.73
N ALA A 91 -11.25 -8.95 -4.45
CA ALA A 91 -10.40 -8.39 -5.50
C ALA A 91 -9.42 -9.48 -5.94
N VAL A 92 -9.31 -9.67 -7.25
CA VAL A 92 -8.43 -10.65 -7.87
C VAL A 92 -7.49 -9.93 -8.83
N LEU A 93 -6.19 -10.13 -8.65
CA LEU A 93 -5.17 -9.57 -9.52
C LEU A 93 -5.22 -10.25 -10.90
N ARG A 94 -5.28 -9.46 -11.96
CA ARG A 94 -5.17 -9.97 -13.34
C ARG A 94 -3.71 -10.09 -13.77
N PRO A 95 -3.40 -10.86 -14.82
CA PRO A 95 -2.05 -10.93 -15.37
C PRO A 95 -1.47 -9.55 -15.74
N ALA A 96 -2.28 -8.66 -16.32
CA ALA A 96 -1.87 -7.28 -16.63
C ALA A 96 -1.54 -6.47 -15.35
N GLY A 97 -2.33 -6.63 -14.29
CA GLY A 97 -2.06 -6.02 -12.99
C GLY A 97 -0.75 -6.52 -12.37
N ARG A 98 -0.47 -7.82 -12.46
CA ARG A 98 0.80 -8.39 -12.00
C ARG A 98 1.99 -7.86 -12.81
N ALA A 99 1.86 -7.78 -14.13
CA ALA A 99 2.94 -7.25 -14.97
C ALA A 99 3.25 -5.79 -14.60
N LEU A 100 2.21 -4.96 -14.41
CA LEU A 100 2.39 -3.58 -13.98
C LEU A 100 2.99 -3.47 -12.57
N GLU A 101 2.52 -4.28 -11.64
CA GLU A 101 3.03 -4.31 -10.26
C GLU A 101 4.52 -4.65 -10.23
N ASN A 102 4.96 -5.67 -10.97
CA ASN A 102 6.37 -6.02 -11.08
C ASN A 102 7.22 -4.86 -11.65
N ALA A 103 6.74 -4.19 -12.70
CA ALA A 103 7.45 -3.06 -13.30
C ALA A 103 7.51 -1.84 -12.34
N ALA A 104 6.40 -1.53 -11.69
CA ALA A 104 6.29 -0.45 -10.72
C ALA A 104 7.15 -0.72 -9.47
N ARG A 105 7.29 -1.98 -9.08
CA ARG A 105 8.12 -2.40 -7.94
C ARG A 105 9.58 -2.01 -8.13
N GLU A 106 10.14 -2.14 -9.32
CA GLU A 106 11.53 -1.74 -9.58
C GLU A 106 11.75 -0.24 -9.32
N THR A 107 10.83 0.60 -9.80
CA THR A 107 10.85 2.06 -9.54
C THR A 107 10.68 2.37 -8.05
N ALA A 108 9.69 1.76 -7.41
CA ALA A 108 9.44 1.97 -5.99
C ALA A 108 10.61 1.51 -5.11
N ASP A 109 11.24 0.37 -5.43
CA ASP A 109 12.36 -0.20 -4.69
C ASP A 109 13.60 0.68 -4.79
N SER A 110 13.89 1.21 -5.99
CA SER A 110 14.98 2.17 -6.17
C SER A 110 14.81 3.42 -5.31
N ILE A 111 13.62 4.00 -5.30
CA ILE A 111 13.30 5.21 -4.51
C ILE A 111 13.38 4.92 -3.01
N CYS A 112 12.81 3.79 -2.57
CA CYS A 112 12.83 3.39 -1.17
C CYS A 112 14.25 3.08 -0.69
N THR A 113 15.10 2.48 -1.53
CA THR A 113 16.51 2.21 -1.24
C THR A 113 17.27 3.51 -1.00
N GLU A 114 17.15 4.48 -1.90
CA GLU A 114 17.77 5.80 -1.75
C GLU A 114 17.26 6.53 -0.49
N ALA A 115 15.96 6.45 -0.22
CA ALA A 115 15.33 7.13 0.92
C ALA A 115 15.87 6.67 2.28
N VAL A 116 16.35 5.42 2.38
CA VAL A 116 16.88 4.84 3.63
C VAL A 116 18.39 4.69 3.63
N GLU A 117 19.08 5.01 2.54
CA GLU A 117 20.53 4.76 2.36
C GLU A 117 21.39 5.40 3.46
N SER A 118 20.98 6.58 3.94
CA SER A 118 21.69 7.31 5.00
C SER A 118 21.45 6.77 6.42
N ILE A 119 20.56 5.77 6.58
CA ILE A 119 20.15 5.22 7.87
C ILE A 119 20.84 3.87 8.07
N ASP A 120 21.39 3.65 9.26
CA ASP A 120 21.98 2.37 9.63
C ASP A 120 20.97 1.21 9.45
N SER A 121 21.39 0.12 8.81
CA SER A 121 20.52 -1.01 8.47
C SER A 121 19.84 -1.68 9.68
N ALA A 122 20.50 -1.71 10.85
CA ALA A 122 19.90 -2.25 12.06
C ALA A 122 18.81 -1.30 12.61
N VAL A 123 19.00 0.01 12.44
CA VAL A 123 17.98 1.02 12.76
C VAL A 123 16.79 0.90 11.80
N VAL A 124 17.04 0.74 10.49
CA VAL A 124 15.96 0.51 9.50
C VAL A 124 15.13 -0.71 9.87
N ALA A 125 15.77 -1.84 10.18
CA ALA A 125 15.08 -3.06 10.60
C ALA A 125 14.25 -2.85 11.88
N THR A 126 14.81 -2.12 12.87
CA THR A 126 14.11 -1.81 14.11
C THR A 126 12.88 -0.93 13.88
N VAL A 127 13.00 0.11 13.04
CA VAL A 127 11.90 1.02 12.69
C VAL A 127 10.82 0.27 11.92
N SER A 128 11.19 -0.56 10.96
CA SER A 128 10.26 -1.38 10.18
C SER A 128 9.42 -2.30 11.08
N ALA A 129 10.06 -3.05 11.99
CA ALA A 129 9.35 -3.91 12.95
C ALA A 129 8.42 -3.11 13.89
N ALA A 130 8.84 -1.92 14.32
CA ALA A 130 8.01 -1.03 15.13
C ALA A 130 6.78 -0.52 14.36
N MET A 131 6.94 -0.19 13.08
CA MET A 131 5.83 0.23 12.21
C MET A 131 4.83 -0.90 11.94
N GLU A 132 5.30 -2.13 11.72
CA GLU A 132 4.44 -3.31 11.59
C GLU A 132 3.63 -3.56 12.87
N THR A 133 4.28 -3.44 14.03
CA THR A 133 3.62 -3.55 15.33
C THR A 133 2.56 -2.45 15.50
N LEU A 134 2.89 -1.21 15.14
CA LEU A 134 1.95 -0.09 15.20
C LEU A 134 0.74 -0.32 14.29
N ALA A 135 0.95 -0.74 13.05
CA ALA A 135 -0.11 -1.03 12.08
C ALA A 135 -1.06 -2.13 12.59
N CYS A 136 -0.56 -3.06 13.40
CA CYS A 136 -1.33 -4.13 14.02
C CYS A 136 -2.04 -3.74 15.33
N THR A 137 -1.86 -2.53 15.84
CA THR A 137 -2.45 -2.10 17.12
C THR A 137 -4.00 -2.07 17.09
N PRO A 138 -4.70 -2.74 18.03
CA PRO A 138 -6.16 -2.76 18.07
C PRO A 138 -6.81 -1.38 18.31
N THR A 139 -6.14 -0.49 19.04
CA THR A 139 -6.62 0.88 19.31
C THR A 139 -6.76 1.73 18.04
N LEU A 140 -6.10 1.35 16.95
CA LEU A 140 -6.22 2.02 15.65
C LEU A 140 -7.27 1.37 14.74
N ALA A 141 -7.89 0.26 15.16
CA ALA A 141 -8.97 -0.34 14.39
C ALA A 141 -10.20 0.57 14.44
N LEU A 142 -10.79 0.84 13.27
CA LEU A 142 -12.07 1.54 13.17
C LEU A 142 -13.18 0.57 13.63
N SER A 143 -14.08 1.07 14.49
CA SER A 143 -15.27 0.36 14.96
C SER A 143 -16.30 0.12 13.85
#